data_AF-A0A9Q9HQX5-F1
#
_entry.id   AF-A0A9Q9HQX5-F1
#
_cell.length_a   1.000
_cell.length_b   1.000
_cell.length_c   1.000
_cell.angle_alpha   90.00
_cell.angle_beta   90.00
_cell.angle_gamma   90.00
#
_symmetry.space_group_name_H-M   'P 1'
#
loop_
_entity.id
_entity.type
_entity.pdbx_description
1 polymer ?
#
loop_
_entity_poly.entity_id
_entity_poly.type
_entity_poly.pdbx_seq_one_letter_code
_entity_poly.pdbx_strand_id
1 'polypeptide(L)'
;MNLCQAAHQRKLETGRVQILLLYEVEPLGLELTASRQSDVIPVSVCCLQQITHTDLLHALACGFDVIHVQACASSAGRLHQQQEVELVQVLGGLGRILLFDGAEVLAMRLAAGIFPFPSVAPDILAVGSRRDTARASAAALLPPSADHVALPEQAPYGSVSLDEDLCNQCSSCVWVCPSDALSLTEDGGALSFVESLCFQCGLCISICPQRALSMEPGMDLSASAVLPHLLAGQGAEDAGTPGLVEEIAVLGSASAAVQALGQARG
;
A
#
# COMPACT_ATOMS: atom_id res chain seq x y z
N MET A 1 16.17 11.15 13.77
CA MET A 1 14.72 10.91 13.81
C MET A 1 14.15 11.44 12.50
N ASN A 2 13.46 10.61 11.73
CA ASN A 2 12.83 11.07 10.48
C ASN A 2 11.57 11.92 10.80
N LEU A 3 11.03 12.60 9.78
CA LEU A 3 9.87 13.49 9.92
C LEU A 3 8.69 12.81 10.64
N CYS A 4 8.40 11.58 10.25
CA CYS A 4 7.26 10.84 10.75
C CYS A 4 7.46 10.38 12.20
N GLN A 5 8.66 9.90 12.55
CA GLN A 5 9.02 9.56 13.93
C GLN A 5 8.90 10.79 14.85
N ALA A 6 9.30 11.97 14.38
CA ALA A 6 9.17 13.21 15.14
C ALA A 6 7.70 13.61 15.34
N ALA A 7 6.85 13.44 14.32
CA ALA A 7 5.41 13.64 14.45
C ALA A 7 4.78 12.66 15.45
N HIS A 8 5.09 11.37 15.34
CA HIS A 8 4.64 10.33 16.26
C HIS A 8 5.02 10.65 17.71
N GLN A 9 6.30 10.99 17.95
CA GLN A 9 6.79 11.31 19.28
C GLN A 9 6.08 12.52 19.88
N ARG A 10 5.92 13.61 19.12
CA ARG A 10 5.16 14.79 19.56
C ARG A 10 3.71 14.45 19.90
N LYS A 11 3.07 13.59 19.10
CA LYS A 11 1.71 13.13 19.36
C LYS A 11 1.61 12.38 20.68
N LEU A 12 2.55 11.49 20.98
CA LEU A 12 2.61 10.77 22.26
C LEU A 12 2.87 11.72 23.44
N GLU A 13 3.76 12.69 23.27
CA GLU A 13 4.15 13.64 24.33
C GLU A 13 3.07 14.68 24.64
N THR A 14 2.39 15.20 23.62
CA THR A 14 1.51 16.36 23.75
C THR A 14 0.03 16.03 23.60
N GLY A 15 -0.31 14.88 23.00
CA GLY A 15 -1.69 14.53 22.60
C GLY A 15 -2.27 15.42 21.49
N ARG A 16 -1.46 16.32 20.90
CA ARG A 16 -1.92 17.24 19.87
C ARG A 16 -1.98 16.56 18.51
N VAL A 17 -2.99 16.94 17.74
CA VAL A 17 -3.18 16.48 16.36
C VAL A 17 -1.98 16.90 15.51
N GLN A 18 -1.39 15.94 14.80
CA GLN A 18 -0.29 16.17 13.88
C GLN A 18 -0.83 16.29 12.46
N ILE A 19 -0.64 17.44 11.83
CA ILE A 19 -1.12 17.75 10.49
C ILE A 19 0.08 17.88 9.56
N LEU A 20 0.15 17.05 8.52
CA LEU A 20 1.13 17.22 7.43
C LEU A 20 0.54 18.14 6.37
N LEU A 21 1.28 19.17 5.99
CA LEU A 21 0.89 20.06 4.90
C LEU A 21 1.85 19.93 3.74
N LEU A 22 1.39 19.37 2.62
CA LEU A 22 2.15 19.21 1.38
C LEU A 22 1.76 20.29 0.39
N TYR A 23 2.75 21.02 -0.14
CA TYR A 23 2.54 22.08 -1.12
C TYR A 23 3.70 22.17 -2.11
N GLU A 24 3.40 22.59 -3.33
CA GLU A 24 4.38 22.89 -4.39
C GLU A 24 4.62 24.39 -4.47
N VAL A 25 3.55 25.18 -4.33
CA VAL A 25 3.60 26.65 -4.25
C VAL A 25 3.16 27.07 -2.87
N GLU A 26 4.02 27.79 -2.16
CA GLU A 26 3.76 28.22 -0.80
C GLU A 26 2.46 29.04 -0.71
N PRO A 27 1.48 28.61 0.12
CA PRO A 27 0.24 29.35 0.27
C PRO A 27 0.49 30.65 1.05
N LEU A 28 -0.08 31.75 0.56
CA LEU A 28 -0.03 33.04 1.24
C LEU A 28 -0.51 32.93 2.68
N GLY A 29 0.26 33.49 3.62
CA GLY A 29 -0.10 33.53 5.03
C GLY A 29 0.11 32.20 5.78
N LEU A 30 0.89 31.26 5.24
CA LEU A 30 1.23 30.01 5.92
C LEU A 30 1.75 30.23 7.36
N GLU A 31 2.61 31.24 7.56
CA GLU A 31 3.12 31.63 8.89
C GLU A 31 2.02 32.01 9.89
N LEU A 32 0.87 32.46 9.40
CA LEU A 32 -0.28 32.89 10.21
C LEU A 32 -1.25 31.73 10.51
N THR A 33 -1.05 30.56 9.90
CA THR A 33 -1.96 29.40 10.04
C THR A 33 -1.62 28.48 11.21
N ALA A 34 -0.70 28.88 12.09
CA ALA A 34 -0.37 28.15 13.31
C ALA A 34 -1.60 28.06 14.23
N SER A 35 -2.30 26.92 14.16
CA SER A 35 -3.42 26.62 15.06
C SER A 35 -2.90 26.32 16.46
N ARG A 36 -3.51 26.91 17.49
CA ARG A 36 -3.19 26.58 18.89
C ARG A 36 -3.54 25.13 19.25
N GLN A 37 -4.36 24.45 18.45
CA GLN A 37 -4.92 23.13 18.76
C GLN A 37 -4.17 21.97 18.08
N SER A 38 -3.47 22.22 16.97
CA SER A 38 -2.77 21.20 16.18
C SER A 38 -1.34 21.61 15.83
N ASP A 39 -0.46 20.64 15.65
CA ASP A 39 0.89 20.86 15.13
C ASP A 39 0.86 20.70 13.61
N VAL A 40 1.00 21.82 12.90
CA VAL A 40 1.05 21.84 11.43
C VAL A 40 2.50 21.78 10.99
N ILE A 41 2.81 20.80 10.14
CA ILE A 41 4.16 20.52 9.66
C ILE A 41 4.18 20.78 8.15
N PRO A 42 4.63 21.97 7.73
CA PRO A 42 4.72 22.32 6.32
C PRO A 42 5.90 21.61 5.65
N VAL A 43 5.65 21.01 4.50
CA VAL A 43 6.66 20.38 3.64
C VAL A 43 6.43 20.83 2.21
N SER A 44 7.41 21.56 1.66
CA SER A 44 7.44 21.87 0.24
C SER A 44 7.88 20.63 -0.54
N VAL A 45 7.17 20.33 -1.63
CA VAL A 45 7.49 19.25 -2.57
C VAL A 45 7.68 19.84 -3.96
N CYS A 46 8.64 19.33 -4.71
CA CYS A 46 8.94 19.85 -6.06
C CYS A 46 7.88 19.47 -7.10
N CYS A 47 7.12 18.38 -6.85
CA CYS A 47 6.08 17.92 -7.76
C CYS A 47 5.01 17.14 -6.98
N LEU A 48 3.84 17.74 -6.76
CA LEU A 48 2.74 17.07 -6.05
C LEU A 48 2.20 15.84 -6.79
N GLN A 49 2.38 15.78 -8.11
CA GLN A 49 1.95 14.64 -8.93
C GLN A 49 2.76 13.36 -8.65
N GLN A 50 3.91 13.47 -7.99
CA GLN A 50 4.73 12.30 -7.61
C GLN A 50 4.39 11.76 -6.22
N ILE A 51 3.55 12.47 -5.45
CA ILE A 51 3.07 11.99 -4.16
C ILE A 51 1.96 10.97 -4.42
N THR A 52 2.21 9.72 -4.05
CA THR A 52 1.25 8.62 -4.26
C THR A 52 0.59 8.22 -2.95
N HIS A 53 -0.44 7.38 -3.05
CA HIS A 53 -1.14 6.77 -1.92
C HIS A 53 -0.18 6.07 -0.97
N THR A 54 0.94 5.52 -1.45
CA THR A 54 2.01 4.95 -0.62
C THR A 54 2.55 5.98 0.37
N ASP A 55 2.91 7.18 -0.09
CA ASP A 55 3.52 8.21 0.78
C ASP A 55 2.49 8.74 1.79
N LEU A 56 1.24 8.91 1.34
CA LEU A 56 0.13 9.38 2.17
C LEU A 56 -0.25 8.35 3.25
N LEU A 57 -0.43 7.08 2.88
CA LEU A 57 -0.70 5.99 3.83
C LEU A 57 0.43 5.85 4.83
N HIS A 58 1.68 5.88 4.36
CA HIS A 58 2.85 5.78 5.22
C HIS A 58 2.92 6.92 6.24
N ALA A 59 2.68 8.16 5.81
CA ALA A 59 2.62 9.32 6.71
C ALA A 59 1.51 9.16 7.76
N LEU A 60 0.31 8.73 7.36
CA LEU A 60 -0.79 8.47 8.30
C LEU A 60 -0.46 7.36 9.30
N ALA A 61 0.12 6.27 8.82
CA ALA A 61 0.46 5.10 9.63
C ALA A 61 1.64 5.40 10.57
N CYS A 62 2.51 6.35 10.23
CA CYS A 62 3.59 6.80 11.09
C CYS A 62 3.18 7.93 12.05
N GLY A 63 1.90 8.26 12.18
CA GLY A 63 1.39 9.11 13.27
C GLY A 63 0.80 10.45 12.87
N PHE A 64 0.84 10.84 11.59
CA PHE A 64 0.06 12.00 11.14
C PHE A 64 -1.44 11.71 11.19
N ASP A 65 -2.21 12.61 11.77
CA ASP A 65 -3.66 12.47 11.88
C ASP A 65 -4.35 12.78 10.57
N VAL A 66 -3.94 13.89 9.94
CA VAL A 66 -4.53 14.43 8.72
C VAL A 66 -3.42 14.99 7.82
N ILE A 67 -3.60 14.84 6.51
CA ILE A 67 -2.70 15.38 5.51
C ILE A 67 -3.49 16.35 4.64
N HIS A 68 -3.07 17.61 4.65
CA HIS A 68 -3.50 18.61 3.69
C HIS A 68 -2.58 18.57 2.49
N VAL A 69 -3.15 18.41 1.30
CA VAL A 69 -2.38 18.38 0.05
C VAL A 69 -2.89 19.48 -0.85
N GLN A 70 -2.00 20.32 -1.34
CA GLN A 70 -2.36 21.35 -2.31
C GLN A 70 -2.86 20.67 -3.58
N ALA A 71 -3.95 21.20 -4.16
CA ALA A 71 -4.48 20.68 -5.41
C ALA A 71 -3.48 20.93 -6.56
N CYS A 72 -3.25 19.91 -7.39
CA CYS A 72 -2.42 20.07 -8.59
C CYS A 72 -2.97 21.17 -9.51
N ALA A 73 -2.09 21.97 -10.13
CA ALA A 73 -2.53 23.04 -11.03
C ALA A 73 -3.22 22.52 -12.30
N SER A 74 -2.65 21.48 -12.92
CA SER A 74 -3.15 20.89 -14.17
C SER A 74 -4.34 19.96 -13.96
N SER A 75 -5.23 19.86 -14.94
CA SER A 75 -6.39 18.95 -14.89
C SER A 75 -5.97 17.48 -14.78
N ALA A 76 -4.98 17.05 -15.56
CA ALA A 76 -4.43 15.70 -15.50
C ALA A 76 -3.82 15.38 -14.12
N GLY A 77 -3.10 16.34 -13.54
CA GLY A 77 -2.52 16.20 -12.20
C GLY A 77 -3.59 16.10 -11.12
N ARG A 78 -4.71 16.83 -11.24
CA ARG A 78 -5.84 16.70 -10.28
C ARG A 78 -6.53 15.36 -10.41
N LEU A 79 -6.71 14.84 -11.62
CA LEU A 79 -7.33 13.53 -11.82
C LEU A 79 -6.47 12.43 -11.18
N HIS A 80 -5.17 12.43 -11.46
CA HIS A 80 -4.24 11.49 -10.82
C HIS A 80 -4.27 11.62 -9.30
N GLN A 81 -4.15 12.85 -8.78
CA GLN A 81 -4.22 13.11 -7.34
C GLN A 81 -5.54 12.62 -6.71
N GLN A 82 -6.68 12.75 -7.39
CA GLN A 82 -7.96 12.23 -6.91
C GLN A 82 -7.97 10.71 -6.82
N GLN A 83 -7.42 10.00 -7.81
CA GLN A 83 -7.30 8.54 -7.78
C GLN A 83 -6.40 8.07 -6.63
N GLU A 84 -5.29 8.76 -6.40
CA GLU A 84 -4.40 8.49 -5.27
C GLU A 84 -5.14 8.70 -3.92
N VAL A 85 -5.91 9.77 -3.79
CA VAL A 85 -6.71 10.04 -2.59
C VAL A 85 -7.81 9.00 -2.39
N GLU A 86 -8.48 8.56 -3.46
CA GLU A 86 -9.52 7.52 -3.42
C GLU A 86 -8.94 6.21 -2.87
N LEU A 87 -7.76 5.79 -3.35
CA LEU A 87 -7.07 4.61 -2.82
C LEU A 87 -6.76 4.75 -1.33
N VAL A 88 -6.24 5.91 -0.89
CA VAL A 88 -5.95 6.16 0.54
C VAL A 88 -7.22 6.06 1.38
N GLN A 89 -8.35 6.57 0.89
CA GLN A 89 -9.62 6.55 1.63
C GLN A 89 -10.08 5.12 1.91
N VAL A 90 -9.98 4.22 0.92
CA VAL A 90 -10.36 2.82 1.06
C VAL A 90 -9.35 2.05 1.93
N LEU A 91 -8.07 2.40 1.87
CA LEU A 91 -6.97 1.76 2.61
C LEU A 91 -6.76 2.32 4.04
N GLY A 92 -7.82 2.79 4.70
CA GLY A 92 -7.79 3.23 6.11
C GLY A 92 -7.51 4.72 6.34
N GLY A 93 -7.44 5.52 5.28
CA GLY A 93 -7.28 6.97 5.32
C GLY A 93 -8.56 7.78 5.16
N LEU A 94 -9.74 7.16 5.35
CA LEU A 94 -11.04 7.81 5.17
C LEU A 94 -11.15 9.11 6.00
N GLY A 95 -11.41 10.23 5.31
CA GLY A 95 -11.53 11.56 5.94
C GLY A 95 -10.21 12.18 6.40
N ARG A 96 -9.06 11.55 6.14
CA ARG A 96 -7.74 11.99 6.63
C ARG A 96 -6.91 12.71 5.57
N ILE A 97 -7.29 12.65 4.30
CA ILE A 97 -6.64 13.40 3.21
C ILE A 97 -7.56 14.51 2.71
N LEU A 98 -7.06 15.74 2.75
CA LEU A 98 -7.88 16.93 2.52
C LEU A 98 -7.20 17.85 1.49
N LEU A 99 -7.74 17.86 0.28
CA LEU A 99 -7.25 18.73 -0.79
C LEU A 99 -7.63 20.19 -0.55
N PHE A 100 -6.73 21.12 -0.82
CA PHE A 100 -7.01 22.56 -0.74
C PHE A 100 -6.54 23.29 -2.00
N ASP A 101 -7.24 24.38 -2.32
CA ASP A 101 -6.86 25.29 -3.39
C ASP A 101 -6.93 26.72 -2.83
N GLY A 102 -5.76 27.34 -2.68
CA GLY A 102 -5.62 28.67 -2.06
C GLY A 102 -5.61 28.69 -0.52
N ALA A 103 -5.24 29.85 0.02
CA ALA A 103 -5.03 30.06 1.46
C ALA A 103 -6.34 30.06 2.27
N GLU A 104 -7.44 30.56 1.71
CA GLU A 104 -8.73 30.63 2.40
C GLU A 104 -9.27 29.24 2.75
N VAL A 105 -9.23 28.30 1.79
CA VAL A 105 -9.66 26.92 1.99
C VAL A 105 -8.76 26.22 3.01
N LEU A 106 -7.44 26.44 2.95
CA LEU A 106 -6.50 25.90 3.92
C LEU A 106 -6.80 26.41 5.34
N ALA A 107 -6.96 27.73 5.51
CA ALA A 107 -7.28 28.34 6.80
C ALA A 107 -8.59 27.80 7.38
N MET A 108 -9.63 27.68 6.55
CA MET A 108 -10.91 27.09 6.96
C MET A 108 -10.74 25.65 7.46
N ARG A 109 -9.97 24.81 6.75
CA ARG A 109 -9.74 23.42 7.14
C ARG A 109 -8.94 23.30 8.44
N LEU A 110 -7.90 24.12 8.62
CA LEU A 110 -7.11 24.14 9.85
C LEU A 110 -7.92 24.64 11.06
N ALA A 111 -8.91 25.50 10.83
CA ALA A 111 -9.82 25.99 11.86
C ALA A 111 -10.95 25.01 12.22
N ALA A 112 -11.23 24.00 11.38
CA ALA A 112 -12.39 23.12 11.54
C ALA A 112 -12.34 22.21 12.78
N GLY A 113 -11.19 22.11 13.45
CA GLY A 113 -11.00 21.28 14.63
C GLY A 113 -11.02 19.80 14.28
N ILE A 114 -9.89 19.12 14.46
CA ILE A 114 -9.74 17.69 14.15
C ILE A 114 -9.59 16.94 15.47
N PHE A 115 -10.21 15.76 15.57
CA PHE A 115 -9.95 14.85 16.68
C PHE A 115 -8.75 13.97 16.37
N PRO A 116 -7.88 13.69 17.35
CA PRO A 116 -6.73 12.83 17.14
C PRO A 116 -7.19 11.41 16.78
N PHE A 117 -6.56 10.84 15.76
CA PHE A 117 -6.72 9.44 15.38
C PHE A 117 -5.82 8.57 16.26
N PRO A 118 -6.12 7.27 16.44
CA PRO A 118 -5.22 6.34 17.11
C PRO A 118 -3.83 6.40 16.46
N SER A 119 -2.79 6.46 17.29
CA SER A 119 -1.42 6.39 16.79
C SER A 119 -1.11 4.94 16.45
N VAL A 120 -0.61 4.73 15.24
CA VAL A 120 -0.17 3.41 14.78
C VAL A 120 1.35 3.35 14.93
N ALA A 121 1.88 2.25 15.46
CA ALA A 121 3.29 2.14 15.80
C ALA A 121 4.17 2.24 14.53
N PRO A 122 5.15 3.16 14.47
CA PRO A 122 5.89 3.49 13.25
C PRO A 122 7.00 2.50 12.90
N ASP A 123 7.32 1.56 13.79
CA ASP A 123 8.56 0.76 13.74
C ASP A 123 8.61 -0.27 12.59
N ILE A 124 7.55 -0.43 11.80
CA ILE A 124 7.41 -1.53 10.82
C ILE A 124 7.22 -1.04 9.36
N LEU A 125 7.22 0.26 9.07
CA LEU A 125 6.46 0.72 7.90
C LEU A 125 7.22 1.07 6.61
N ALA A 126 8.52 0.77 6.44
CA ALA A 126 9.21 1.12 5.19
C ALA A 126 10.39 0.20 4.80
N VAL A 127 10.21 -1.12 4.90
CA VAL A 127 11.19 -2.07 4.37
C VAL A 127 10.60 -2.76 3.13
N GLY A 128 11.37 -2.81 2.05
CA GLY A 128 10.95 -3.43 0.78
C GLY A 128 10.55 -2.42 -0.29
N SER A 129 9.62 -2.81 -1.15
CA SER A 129 9.12 -2.00 -2.26
C SER A 129 8.11 -0.94 -1.80
N ARG A 130 7.77 0.01 -2.68
CA ARG A 130 6.66 0.97 -2.41
C ARG A 130 5.32 0.26 -2.17
N ARG A 131 5.09 -0.91 -2.78
CA ARG A 131 3.87 -1.72 -2.58
C ARG A 131 3.87 -2.37 -1.20
N ASP A 132 5.02 -2.86 -0.74
CA ASP A 132 5.16 -3.41 0.61
C ASP A 132 4.89 -2.34 1.67
N THR A 133 5.43 -1.14 1.48
CA THR A 133 5.13 0.02 2.33
C THR A 133 3.65 0.37 2.32
N ALA A 134 2.99 0.39 1.16
CA ALA A 134 1.56 0.69 1.06
C ALA A 134 0.71 -0.35 1.79
N ARG A 135 0.98 -1.64 1.57
CA ARG A 135 0.28 -2.76 2.22
C ARG A 135 0.50 -2.78 3.73
N ALA A 136 1.74 -2.64 4.20
CA ALA A 136 2.04 -2.57 5.62
C ALA A 136 1.35 -1.36 6.28
N SER A 137 1.36 -0.20 5.61
CA SER A 137 0.68 1.00 6.11
C SER A 137 -0.84 0.80 6.17
N ALA A 138 -1.44 0.22 5.13
CA ALA A 138 -2.87 -0.10 5.09
C ALA A 138 -3.27 -1.10 6.18
N ALA A 139 -2.51 -2.19 6.35
CA ALA A 139 -2.71 -3.19 7.41
C ALA A 139 -2.65 -2.58 8.81
N ALA A 140 -1.81 -1.56 8.99
CA ALA A 140 -1.67 -0.86 10.26
C ALA A 140 -2.79 0.17 10.50
N LEU A 141 -3.39 0.71 9.44
CA LEU A 141 -4.46 1.72 9.48
C LEU A 141 -5.87 1.11 9.56
N LEU A 142 -6.05 -0.09 9.03
CA LEU A 142 -7.33 -0.79 9.00
C LEU A 142 -7.52 -1.69 10.24
N PRO A 143 -8.77 -2.08 10.55
CA PRO A 143 -9.02 -3.01 11.65
C PRO A 143 -8.28 -4.35 11.45
N PRO A 144 -7.80 -5.01 12.52
CA PRO A 144 -7.10 -6.30 12.41
C PRO A 144 -7.91 -7.44 11.78
N SER A 145 -9.22 -7.29 11.64
CA SER A 145 -10.11 -8.25 10.98
C SER A 145 -10.21 -8.06 9.46
N ALA A 146 -9.58 -7.03 8.91
CA ALA A 146 -9.60 -6.74 7.48
C ALA A 146 -8.41 -7.45 6.81
N ASP A 147 -8.58 -8.73 6.47
CA ASP A 147 -7.55 -9.49 5.76
C ASP A 147 -7.48 -9.11 4.28
N HIS A 148 -8.62 -8.79 3.67
CA HIS A 148 -8.70 -8.38 2.26
C HIS A 148 -9.56 -7.12 2.11
N VAL A 149 -9.12 -6.19 1.26
CA VAL A 149 -9.80 -4.94 0.97
C VAL A 149 -10.14 -4.87 -0.51
N ALA A 150 -11.43 -4.75 -0.85
CA ALA A 150 -11.84 -4.50 -2.22
C ALA A 150 -11.46 -3.07 -2.65
N LEU A 151 -10.95 -2.91 -3.87
CA LEU A 151 -10.46 -1.63 -4.37
C LEU A 151 -11.22 -1.17 -5.63
N PRO A 152 -11.12 0.12 -6.01
CA PRO A 152 -11.67 0.61 -7.28
C PRO A 152 -11.08 -0.10 -8.50
N GLU A 153 -11.79 -0.11 -9.63
CA GLU A 153 -11.38 -0.81 -10.85
C GLU A 153 -9.99 -0.41 -11.37
N GLN A 154 -9.63 0.87 -11.24
CA GLN A 154 -8.35 1.43 -11.64
C GLN A 154 -7.20 1.16 -10.65
N ALA A 155 -7.44 0.46 -9.54
CA ALA A 155 -6.42 0.24 -8.54
C ALA A 155 -5.27 -0.61 -9.10
N PRO A 156 -4.01 -0.26 -8.80
CA PRO A 156 -2.86 -1.00 -9.30
C PRO A 156 -2.61 -2.29 -8.51
N TYR A 157 -3.57 -2.77 -7.71
CA TYR A 157 -3.50 -3.93 -6.83
C TYR A 157 -4.67 -4.87 -7.12
N GLY A 158 -4.44 -6.17 -6.93
CA GLY A 158 -5.49 -7.15 -7.06
C GLY A 158 -4.95 -8.56 -7.20
N SER A 159 -5.88 -9.49 -7.28
CA SER A 159 -5.62 -10.91 -7.44
C SER A 159 -5.87 -11.35 -8.89
N VAL A 160 -5.29 -12.49 -9.22
CA VAL A 160 -5.53 -13.22 -10.46
C VAL A 160 -6.12 -14.57 -10.11
N SER A 161 -7.23 -14.95 -10.75
CA SER A 161 -7.82 -16.28 -10.62
C SER A 161 -7.74 -17.04 -11.95
N LEU A 162 -7.74 -18.37 -11.86
CA LEU A 162 -7.62 -19.27 -13.00
C LEU A 162 -8.82 -20.22 -13.05
N ASP A 163 -9.37 -20.38 -14.24
CA ASP A 163 -10.27 -21.47 -14.60
C ASP A 163 -9.45 -22.67 -15.10
N GLU A 164 -9.38 -23.71 -14.28
CA GLU A 164 -8.59 -24.91 -14.59
C GLU A 164 -9.12 -25.68 -15.81
N ASP A 165 -10.43 -25.64 -16.07
CA ASP A 165 -11.05 -26.38 -17.18
C ASP A 165 -10.69 -25.76 -18.53
N LEU A 166 -10.45 -24.44 -18.55
CA LEU A 166 -10.00 -23.72 -19.74
C LEU A 166 -8.48 -23.72 -19.88
N CYS A 167 -7.73 -23.86 -18.79
CA CYS A 167 -6.28 -23.76 -18.80
C CYS A 167 -5.62 -24.96 -19.48
N ASN A 168 -4.86 -24.71 -20.56
CA ASN A 168 -4.08 -25.74 -21.23
C ASN A 168 -2.58 -25.70 -20.86
N GLN A 169 -2.21 -24.99 -19.79
CA GLN A 169 -0.84 -24.89 -19.26
C GLN A 169 0.22 -24.48 -20.30
N CYS A 170 -0.12 -23.60 -21.25
CA CYS A 170 0.82 -23.11 -22.26
C CYS A 170 1.90 -22.15 -21.71
N SER A 171 1.79 -21.75 -20.44
CA SER A 171 2.71 -20.85 -19.73
C SER A 171 2.88 -19.44 -20.31
N SER A 172 2.03 -19.02 -21.27
CA SER A 172 2.14 -17.68 -21.87
C SER A 172 1.95 -16.55 -20.85
N CYS A 173 1.13 -16.76 -19.82
CA CYS A 173 0.91 -15.79 -18.74
C CYS A 173 2.16 -15.57 -17.87
N VAL A 174 2.97 -16.61 -17.67
CA VAL A 174 4.25 -16.53 -16.95
C VAL A 174 5.24 -15.70 -17.75
N TRP A 175 5.42 -16.03 -19.03
CA TRP A 175 6.38 -15.35 -19.90
C TRP A 175 6.10 -13.85 -20.10
N VAL A 176 4.83 -13.43 -20.07
CA VAL A 176 4.46 -12.02 -20.27
C VAL A 176 4.49 -11.20 -18.97
N CYS A 177 4.56 -11.84 -17.80
CA CYS A 177 4.46 -11.15 -16.51
C CYS A 177 5.74 -10.34 -16.25
N PRO A 178 5.69 -8.99 -16.25
CA PRO A 178 6.90 -8.18 -16.10
C PRO A 178 7.44 -8.14 -14.66
N SER A 179 6.67 -8.63 -13.70
CA SER A 179 6.98 -8.59 -12.27
C SER A 179 7.20 -9.97 -11.66
N ASP A 180 7.19 -11.02 -12.48
CA ASP A 180 7.30 -12.41 -12.04
C ASP A 180 6.25 -12.80 -10.97
N ALA A 181 5.11 -12.11 -10.96
CA ALA A 181 3.99 -12.43 -10.07
C ALA A 181 3.33 -13.77 -10.39
N LEU A 182 3.48 -14.24 -11.63
CA LEU A 182 3.07 -15.57 -12.08
C LEU A 182 4.33 -16.38 -12.43
N SER A 183 4.46 -17.57 -11.87
CA SER A 183 5.59 -18.46 -12.11
C SER A 183 5.16 -19.92 -12.06
N LEU A 184 6.00 -20.83 -12.55
CA LEU A 184 5.80 -22.27 -12.37
C LEU A 184 6.47 -22.72 -11.06
N THR A 185 5.90 -23.71 -10.39
CA THR A 185 6.56 -24.38 -9.26
C THR A 185 7.89 -25.01 -9.69
N GLU A 186 8.77 -25.33 -8.73
CA GLU A 186 10.09 -25.91 -9.01
C GLU A 186 10.01 -27.22 -9.82
N ASP A 187 8.97 -28.02 -9.58
CA ASP A 187 8.68 -29.25 -10.33
C ASP A 187 8.09 -28.98 -11.73
N GLY A 188 7.90 -27.71 -12.10
CA GLY A 188 7.43 -27.23 -13.41
C GLY A 188 5.95 -27.49 -13.71
N GLY A 189 5.22 -28.12 -12.78
CA GLY A 189 3.89 -28.67 -13.03
C GLY A 189 2.71 -27.80 -12.65
N ALA A 190 2.90 -26.77 -11.81
CA ALA A 190 1.80 -25.97 -11.27
C ALA A 190 2.04 -24.47 -11.46
N LEU A 191 0.98 -23.74 -11.80
CA LEU A 191 1.00 -22.28 -11.88
C LEU A 191 0.87 -21.71 -10.48
N SER A 192 1.81 -20.85 -10.08
CA SER A 192 1.78 -20.14 -8.80
C SER A 192 1.66 -18.63 -9.00
N PHE A 193 1.09 -17.96 -8.00
CA PHE A 193 0.85 -16.53 -7.99
C PHE A 193 1.29 -15.88 -6.66
N VAL A 194 1.90 -14.70 -6.75
CA VAL A 194 2.28 -13.86 -5.59
C VAL A 194 1.62 -12.48 -5.76
N GLU A 195 0.61 -12.19 -4.94
CA GLU A 195 -0.20 -10.98 -5.08
C GLU A 195 0.62 -9.69 -4.91
N SER A 196 1.55 -9.65 -3.95
CA SER A 196 2.35 -8.45 -3.66
C SER A 196 3.20 -7.99 -4.85
N LEU A 197 3.51 -8.90 -5.78
CA LEU A 197 4.28 -8.62 -7.00
C LEU A 197 3.38 -8.24 -8.19
N CYS A 198 2.08 -8.55 -8.16
CA CYS A 198 1.18 -8.29 -9.28
C CYS A 198 0.90 -6.80 -9.44
N PHE A 199 1.11 -6.22 -10.62
CA PHE A 199 0.79 -4.80 -10.91
C PHE A 199 -0.65 -4.57 -11.41
N GLN A 200 -1.48 -5.60 -11.45
CA GLN A 200 -2.82 -5.55 -12.06
C GLN A 200 -2.83 -5.04 -13.52
N CYS A 201 -1.73 -5.27 -14.26
CA CYS A 201 -1.54 -4.73 -15.61
C CYS A 201 -2.37 -5.43 -16.71
N GLY A 202 -2.99 -6.58 -16.42
CA GLY A 202 -3.85 -7.31 -17.36
C GLY A 202 -3.14 -8.02 -18.52
N LEU A 203 -1.81 -8.00 -18.59
CA LEU A 203 -1.06 -8.66 -19.67
C LEU A 203 -1.28 -10.19 -19.68
N CYS A 204 -1.39 -10.82 -18.53
CA CYS A 204 -1.63 -12.26 -18.42
C CYS A 204 -3.00 -12.67 -18.98
N ILE A 205 -4.03 -11.84 -18.78
CA ILE A 205 -5.37 -12.05 -19.34
C ILE A 205 -5.35 -11.85 -20.85
N SER A 206 -4.73 -10.76 -21.32
CA SER A 206 -4.74 -10.41 -22.74
C SER A 206 -3.99 -11.42 -23.62
N ILE A 207 -2.92 -12.04 -23.10
CA ILE A 207 -2.15 -13.05 -23.84
C ILE A 207 -2.78 -14.44 -23.77
N CYS A 208 -3.68 -14.72 -22.81
CA CYS A 208 -4.21 -16.05 -22.60
C CYS A 208 -5.13 -16.47 -23.78
N PRO A 209 -4.73 -17.44 -24.63
CA PRO A 209 -5.54 -17.83 -25.78
C PRO A 209 -6.84 -18.51 -25.38
N GLN A 210 -6.87 -19.15 -24.20
CA GLN A 210 -8.04 -19.86 -23.68
C GLN A 210 -8.95 -18.97 -22.84
N ARG A 211 -8.54 -17.73 -22.53
CA ARG A 211 -9.25 -16.82 -21.62
C ARG A 211 -9.54 -17.45 -20.25
N ALA A 212 -8.60 -18.24 -19.76
CA ALA A 212 -8.71 -18.95 -18.49
C ALA A 212 -8.43 -18.06 -17.26
N LEU A 213 -8.01 -16.80 -17.43
CA LEU A 213 -7.60 -15.94 -16.33
C LEU A 213 -8.57 -14.77 -16.15
N SER A 214 -8.84 -14.43 -14.88
CA SER A 214 -9.58 -13.23 -14.47
C SER A 214 -8.84 -12.47 -13.38
N MET A 215 -9.26 -11.22 -13.15
CA MET A 215 -8.61 -10.28 -12.24
C MET A 215 -9.66 -9.60 -11.36
N GLU A 216 -9.36 -9.46 -10.07
CA GLU A 216 -10.21 -8.75 -9.13
C GLU A 216 -9.41 -7.66 -8.42
N PRO A 217 -9.81 -6.38 -8.50
CA PRO A 217 -9.14 -5.29 -7.79
C PRO A 217 -9.29 -5.46 -6.27
N GLY A 218 -8.17 -5.46 -5.58
CA GLY A 218 -8.14 -5.74 -4.15
C GLY A 218 -6.75 -5.67 -3.57
N MET A 219 -6.65 -5.80 -2.26
CA MET A 219 -5.38 -5.93 -1.56
C MET A 219 -5.54 -6.89 -0.38
N ASP A 220 -4.83 -8.01 -0.44
CA ASP A 220 -4.57 -8.88 0.71
C ASP A 220 -3.53 -8.20 1.64
N LEU A 221 -3.96 -7.95 2.87
CA LEU A 221 -3.17 -7.31 3.93
C LEU A 221 -2.45 -8.33 4.82
N SER A 222 -2.75 -9.61 4.65
CA SER A 222 -2.18 -10.69 5.44
C SER A 222 -0.79 -11.09 4.93
N ALA A 223 -0.17 -12.05 5.63
CA ALA A 223 1.13 -12.59 5.24
C ALA A 223 1.06 -13.46 3.96
N SER A 224 -0.11 -13.95 3.54
CA SER A 224 -0.22 -14.76 2.31
C SER A 224 0.07 -13.95 1.05
N ALA A 225 -0.15 -12.64 1.06
CA ALA A 225 0.09 -11.77 -0.09
C ALA A 225 1.52 -11.83 -0.64
N VAL A 226 2.53 -12.17 0.20
CA VAL A 226 3.95 -12.29 -0.20
C VAL A 226 4.39 -13.71 -0.46
N LEU A 227 3.52 -14.69 -0.26
CA LEU A 227 3.83 -16.09 -0.45
C LEU A 227 3.24 -16.58 -1.77
N PRO A 228 3.94 -17.47 -2.48
CA PRO A 228 3.37 -18.11 -3.65
C PRO A 228 2.21 -19.02 -3.22
N HIS A 229 1.07 -18.90 -3.89
CA HIS A 229 -0.03 -19.86 -3.81
C HIS A 229 -0.35 -20.42 -5.18
N LEU A 230 -0.87 -21.65 -5.22
CA LEU A 230 -1.15 -22.35 -6.46
C LEU A 230 -2.48 -21.88 -7.07
N LEU A 231 -2.48 -21.62 -8.37
CA LEU A 231 -3.66 -21.35 -9.19
C LEU A 231 -4.13 -22.59 -9.97
N ALA A 232 -3.21 -23.48 -10.37
CA ALA A 232 -3.51 -24.78 -10.98
C ALA A 232 -2.39 -25.79 -10.74
N GLY A 233 -2.76 -27.07 -10.60
CA GLY A 233 -1.84 -28.22 -10.59
C GLY A 233 -2.60 -29.53 -10.30
N GLN A 234 -2.24 -30.63 -10.99
CA GLN A 234 -2.89 -31.93 -10.79
C GLN A 234 -2.70 -32.45 -9.35
N GLY A 235 -3.82 -32.79 -8.69
CA GLY A 235 -3.86 -33.83 -7.65
C GLY A 235 -3.41 -33.42 -6.26
N ALA A 236 -4.38 -33.16 -5.40
CA ALA A 236 -4.28 -33.43 -3.97
C ALA A 236 -4.30 -34.95 -3.68
N GLU A 237 -3.41 -35.75 -4.29
CA GLU A 237 -3.16 -37.14 -3.93
C GLU A 237 -1.66 -37.42 -4.13
N ASP A 238 -0.96 -37.81 -3.06
CA ASP A 238 0.47 -38.14 -2.96
C ASP A 238 1.51 -37.03 -2.69
N ALA A 239 1.12 -35.91 -2.07
CA ALA A 239 2.05 -35.19 -1.20
C ALA A 239 2.02 -35.83 0.19
N GLY A 240 2.81 -36.90 0.38
CA GLY A 240 3.25 -37.27 1.71
C GLY A 240 3.76 -36.01 2.41
N THR A 241 3.21 -35.72 3.58
CA THR A 241 3.59 -34.58 4.43
C THR A 241 5.08 -34.28 4.31
N PRO A 242 5.49 -33.16 3.68
CA PRO A 242 6.78 -32.59 3.98
C PRO A 242 6.62 -31.97 5.35
N GLY A 243 7.05 -32.71 6.37
CA GLY A 243 7.13 -32.19 7.74
C GLY A 243 8.13 -31.05 7.79
N LEU A 244 7.66 -29.83 7.62
CA LEU A 244 8.38 -28.59 7.98
C LEU A 244 7.43 -27.48 8.48
N VAL A 245 6.21 -27.81 8.94
CA VAL A 245 5.28 -26.83 9.53
C VAL A 245 5.37 -26.74 11.06
N GLU A 246 6.19 -27.55 11.72
CA GLU A 246 6.34 -27.50 13.19
C GLU A 246 7.60 -26.78 13.71
N GLU A 247 8.57 -26.42 12.85
CA GLU A 247 9.84 -25.79 13.31
C GLU A 247 9.94 -24.26 13.12
N ILE A 248 8.89 -23.58 12.61
CA ILE A 248 8.84 -22.10 12.54
C ILE A 248 7.97 -21.50 13.66
N ALA A 249 7.49 -22.32 14.60
CA ALA A 249 6.76 -21.83 15.78
C ALA A 249 7.70 -21.35 16.91
N VAL A 250 9.01 -21.56 16.80
CA VAL A 250 9.99 -21.15 17.81
C VAL A 250 11.20 -20.53 17.13
N LEU A 251 11.10 -19.27 16.71
CA LEU A 251 12.18 -18.29 16.73
C LEU A 251 11.59 -16.93 16.34
N GLY A 252 11.48 -16.07 17.34
CA GLY A 252 10.85 -14.76 17.22
C GLY A 252 11.60 -13.78 16.33
N SER A 253 10.85 -12.73 16.01
CA SER A 253 11.23 -11.50 15.32
C SER A 253 11.39 -11.59 13.79
N ALA A 254 10.56 -10.80 13.11
CA ALA A 254 10.57 -10.52 11.67
C ALA A 254 11.90 -9.92 11.14
N SER A 255 12.90 -9.75 12.00
CA SER A 255 14.23 -9.23 11.64
C SER A 255 15.10 -10.26 10.90
N ALA A 256 14.89 -11.56 11.11
CA ALA A 256 15.76 -12.59 10.55
C ALA A 256 15.48 -12.89 9.07
N ALA A 257 14.21 -12.87 8.65
CA ALA A 257 13.82 -13.14 7.26
C ALA A 257 14.33 -12.04 6.29
N VAL A 258 14.36 -10.78 6.75
CA VAL A 258 14.89 -9.65 5.96
C VAL A 258 16.41 -9.72 5.81
N GLN A 259 17.14 -10.26 6.79
CA GLN A 259 18.60 -10.42 6.72
C GLN A 259 19.04 -11.54 5.77
N ALA A 260 18.24 -12.61 5.63
CA ALA A 260 18.56 -13.73 4.74
C ALA A 260 18.53 -13.33 3.25
N LEU A 261 17.62 -12.43 2.87
CA LEU A 261 17.49 -11.93 1.48
C LEU A 261 18.63 -10.96 1.07
N GLY A 262 19.34 -10.38 2.03
CA GLY A 262 20.47 -9.47 1.79
C GLY A 262 21.81 -10.13 1.46
N GLN A 263 21.96 -11.44 1.70
CA GLN A 263 23.23 -12.16 1.55
C GLN A 263 23.35 -13.00 0.27
N ALA A 264 22.28 -13.10 -0.52
CA ALA A 264 22.26 -13.87 -1.78
C ALA A 264 22.60 -13.04 -3.04
N ARG A 265 23.08 -11.79 -2.89
CA ARG A 265 23.56 -10.93 -3.99
C ARG A 265 24.99 -10.42 -3.71
N GLY A 266 25.90 -11.33 -3.41
CA GLY A 266 27.34 -11.09 -3.30
C GLY A 266 28.12 -11.92 -4.32
#